data_AF-A0A938L0T8-F1
#
_entry.id   AF-A0A938L0T8-F1
#
_cell.length_a   1.000
_cell.length_b   1.000
_cell.length_c   1.000
_cell.angle_alpha   90.00
_cell.angle_beta   90.00
_cell.angle_gamma   90.00
#
_symmetry.space_group_name_H-M   'P 1'
#
loop_
_entity.id
_entity.type
_entity.pdbx_description
1 polymer ?
#
loop_
_entity_poly.entity_id
_entity_poly.type
_entity_poly.pdbx_seq_one_letter_code
_entity_poly.pdbx_strand_id
1 'polypeptide(L)'
;MSECQLAERQFKLAWEHFKFHAEQRTKMFNFFLLAVALLLNAFSSILDPKSAPYNNYAFIVLSIGGFLSTMFFALDIRNTQLIKHSEDLLRKIENNLYPASEWKESIDGKTVRLGLLSREEVLGTYIKNNIKENLFWIWINVDNIKHKLSIRLIVIVSMLAFWVTAIVMTCGKPLWFWVNIVLFLICSGWTIWAMLSPARDLKREQEAWGKAVQDAEAAKFETRKTESAMAKATVEAEGR
;
A
#
# COMPACT_ATOMS: atom_id res chain seq x y z
N MET A 1 13.55 -22.99 29.20
CA MET A 1 13.29 -22.78 27.75
C MET A 1 14.46 -21.96 27.25
N SER A 2 15.16 -22.41 26.21
CA SER A 2 16.30 -21.65 25.68
C SER A 2 15.82 -20.34 25.06
N GLU A 3 16.65 -19.30 25.08
CA GLU A 3 16.31 -17.98 24.51
C GLU A 3 15.93 -18.08 23.02
N CYS A 4 16.63 -18.95 22.28
CA CYS A 4 16.34 -19.27 20.89
C CYS A 4 14.90 -19.81 20.70
N GLN A 5 14.45 -20.73 21.56
CA GLN A 5 13.08 -21.27 21.49
C GLN A 5 12.00 -20.24 21.82
N LEU A 6 12.29 -19.29 22.71
CA LEU A 6 11.36 -18.20 23.01
C LEU A 6 11.21 -17.27 21.81
N ALA A 7 12.33 -16.89 21.19
CA ALA A 7 12.35 -16.01 20.03
C ALA A 7 11.62 -16.62 18.83
N GLU A 8 11.80 -17.91 18.57
CA GLU A 8 11.09 -18.65 17.52
C GLU A 8 9.57 -18.64 17.74
N ARG A 9 9.11 -18.87 18.99
CA ARG A 9 7.69 -18.83 19.34
C ARG A 9 7.10 -17.43 19.18
N GLN A 10 7.82 -16.41 19.62
CA GLN A 10 7.40 -15.01 19.46
C GLN A 10 7.29 -14.63 17.98
N PHE A 11 8.27 -15.02 17.17
CA PHE A 11 8.27 -14.79 15.73
C PHE A 11 7.08 -15.47 15.08
N LYS A 12 6.85 -16.76 15.37
CA LYS A 12 5.72 -17.52 14.84
C LYS A 12 4.38 -16.87 15.20
N LEU A 13 4.19 -16.48 16.46
CA LEU A 13 2.95 -15.83 16.91
C LEU A 13 2.74 -14.48 16.20
N ALA A 14 3.78 -13.66 16.11
CA ALA A 14 3.70 -12.35 15.45
C ALA A 14 3.43 -12.49 13.94
N TRP A 15 4.04 -13.48 13.30
CA TRP A 15 3.83 -13.79 11.89
C TRP A 15 2.43 -14.33 11.61
N GLU A 16 1.93 -15.28 12.42
CA GLU A 16 0.58 -15.80 12.31
C GLU A 16 -0.47 -14.70 12.52
N HIS A 17 -0.25 -13.81 13.50
CA HIS A 17 -1.12 -12.65 13.75
C HIS A 17 -1.11 -11.65 12.58
N PHE A 18 0.08 -11.32 12.03
CA PHE A 18 0.21 -10.49 10.82
C PHE A 18 -0.54 -11.11 9.64
N LYS A 19 -0.28 -12.40 9.34
CA LYS A 19 -0.88 -13.12 8.23
C LYS A 19 -2.40 -13.17 8.35
N PHE A 20 -2.92 -13.47 9.54
CA PHE A 20 -4.35 -13.52 9.81
C PHE A 20 -5.04 -12.19 9.47
N HIS A 21 -4.49 -11.06 9.93
CA HIS A 21 -5.09 -9.75 9.67
C HIS A 21 -4.90 -9.26 8.23
N ALA A 22 -3.78 -9.61 7.59
CA ALA A 22 -3.57 -9.37 6.16
C ALA A 22 -4.63 -10.11 5.32
N GLU A 23 -4.86 -11.40 5.59
CA GLU A 23 -5.90 -12.19 4.90
C GLU A 23 -7.30 -11.68 5.19
N GLN A 24 -7.58 -11.27 6.44
CA GLN A 24 -8.87 -10.69 6.82
C GLN A 24 -9.18 -9.44 6.00
N ARG A 25 -8.18 -8.57 5.77
CA ARG A 25 -8.36 -7.36 4.94
C ARG A 25 -8.78 -7.70 3.51
N THR A 26 -8.11 -8.66 2.87
CA THR A 26 -8.44 -9.11 1.51
C THR A 26 -9.83 -9.73 1.43
N LYS A 27 -10.20 -10.58 2.41
CA LYS A 27 -11.54 -11.20 2.46
C LYS A 27 -12.64 -10.16 2.62
N MET A 28 -12.48 -9.21 3.55
CA MET A 28 -13.46 -8.14 3.76
C MET A 28 -13.59 -7.25 2.51
N PHE A 29 -12.48 -6.96 1.83
CA PHE A 29 -12.51 -6.18 0.60
C PHE A 29 -13.31 -6.90 -0.51
N ASN A 30 -13.12 -8.21 -0.68
CA ASN A 30 -13.89 -9.00 -1.63
C ASN A 30 -15.40 -9.02 -1.30
N PHE A 31 -15.75 -9.17 -0.01
CA PHE A 31 -17.15 -9.10 0.42
C PHE A 31 -17.77 -7.71 0.19
N PHE A 32 -16.99 -6.65 0.40
CA PHE A 32 -17.44 -5.30 0.11
C PHE A 32 -17.72 -5.10 -1.38
N LEU A 33 -16.84 -5.56 -2.28
CA LEU A 33 -17.09 -5.51 -3.73
C LEU A 33 -18.36 -6.27 -4.13
N LEU A 34 -18.58 -7.44 -3.55
CA LEU A 34 -19.80 -8.22 -3.79
C LEU A 34 -21.05 -7.46 -3.31
N ALA A 35 -20.99 -6.86 -2.12
CA ALA A 35 -22.09 -6.06 -1.58
C ALA A 35 -22.40 -4.83 -2.46
N VAL A 36 -21.36 -4.13 -2.93
CA VAL A 36 -21.52 -3.00 -3.87
C VAL A 36 -22.15 -3.46 -5.18
N ALA A 37 -21.72 -4.60 -5.74
CA ALA A 37 -22.32 -5.13 -6.96
C ALA A 37 -23.82 -5.48 -6.79
N LEU A 38 -24.19 -6.08 -5.65
CA LEU A 38 -25.59 -6.37 -5.32
C LEU A 38 -26.41 -5.07 -5.16
N LEU A 39 -25.85 -4.05 -4.50
CA LEU A 39 -26.51 -2.75 -4.35
C LEU A 39 -26.69 -2.03 -5.69
N LEU A 40 -25.69 -2.09 -6.58
CA LEU A 40 -25.81 -1.51 -7.92
C LEU A 40 -26.91 -2.19 -8.73
N ASN A 41 -27.03 -3.52 -8.64
CA ASN A 41 -28.11 -4.25 -9.30
C ASN A 41 -29.49 -3.90 -8.72
N ALA A 42 -29.61 -3.83 -7.39
CA ALA A 42 -30.83 -3.41 -6.71
C ALA A 42 -31.20 -1.95 -7.01
N PHE A 43 -30.21 -1.06 -7.17
CA PHE A 43 -30.45 0.31 -7.57
C PHE A 43 -30.91 0.40 -9.03
N SER A 44 -30.30 -0.38 -9.93
CA SER A 44 -30.69 -0.43 -11.34
C SER A 44 -32.13 -0.89 -11.54
N SER A 45 -32.62 -1.85 -10.77
CA SER A 45 -34.01 -2.31 -10.89
C SER A 45 -35.04 -1.29 -10.42
N ILE A 46 -34.64 -0.34 -9.56
CA ILE A 46 -35.49 0.74 -9.06
C ILE A 46 -35.58 1.90 -10.07
N LEU A 47 -34.61 2.03 -10.99
CA LEU A 47 -34.58 3.08 -12.00
C LEU A 47 -35.51 2.82 -13.20
N ASP A 48 -36.23 1.70 -13.26
CA ASP A 48 -37.12 1.37 -14.37
C ASP A 48 -38.31 2.37 -14.43
N PRO A 49 -38.50 3.13 -15.54
CA PRO A 49 -39.48 4.22 -15.62
C PRO A 49 -40.94 3.81 -15.51
N LYS A 50 -41.26 2.51 -15.59
CA LYS A 50 -42.64 2.00 -15.65
C LYS A 50 -43.35 1.98 -14.30
N SER A 51 -42.68 2.36 -13.23
CA SER A 51 -43.23 2.21 -11.89
C SER A 51 -42.98 3.45 -11.05
N ALA A 52 -44.00 3.86 -10.30
CA ALA A 52 -44.03 5.04 -9.44
C ALA A 52 -44.40 4.59 -8.01
N PRO A 53 -44.16 5.37 -6.93
CA PRO A 53 -43.16 6.42 -6.72
C PRO A 53 -41.93 5.83 -5.97
N TYR A 54 -40.79 5.72 -6.64
CA TYR A 54 -39.62 4.95 -6.17
C TYR A 54 -38.65 5.65 -5.21
N ASN A 55 -38.87 6.93 -4.90
CA ASN A 55 -37.91 7.70 -4.11
C ASN A 55 -37.63 7.08 -2.73
N ASN A 56 -38.62 6.43 -2.11
CA ASN A 56 -38.43 5.80 -0.79
C ASN A 56 -37.57 4.54 -0.86
N TYR A 57 -37.77 3.68 -1.87
CA TYR A 57 -36.98 2.45 -2.02
C TYR A 57 -35.53 2.76 -2.43
N ALA A 58 -35.35 3.72 -3.33
CA ALA A 58 -34.01 4.17 -3.72
C ALA A 58 -33.25 4.78 -2.52
N PHE A 59 -33.94 5.58 -1.70
CA PHE A 59 -33.38 6.12 -0.47
C PHE A 59 -32.93 5.02 0.51
N ILE A 60 -33.74 3.97 0.69
CA ILE A 60 -33.40 2.83 1.56
C ILE A 60 -32.15 2.11 1.04
N VAL A 61 -32.09 1.79 -0.27
CA VAL A 61 -30.94 1.10 -0.87
C VAL A 61 -29.66 1.93 -0.74
N LEU A 62 -29.73 3.23 -1.02
CA LEU A 62 -28.59 4.13 -0.89
C LEU A 62 -28.15 4.30 0.57
N SER A 63 -29.09 4.33 1.51
CA SER A 63 -28.79 4.39 2.96
C SER A 63 -28.07 3.13 3.44
N ILE A 64 -28.49 1.95 2.97
CA ILE A 64 -27.81 0.68 3.24
C ILE A 64 -26.39 0.71 2.65
N GLY A 65 -26.22 1.21 1.42
CA GLY A 65 -24.92 1.39 0.80
C GLY A 65 -23.99 2.33 1.57
N GLY A 66 -24.51 3.47 2.02
CA GLY A 66 -23.80 4.40 2.90
C GLY A 66 -23.38 3.76 4.21
N PHE A 67 -24.28 3.03 4.87
CA PHE A 67 -24.00 2.32 6.12
C PHE A 67 -22.91 1.24 5.95
N LEU A 68 -23.01 0.40 4.91
CA LEU A 68 -22.01 -0.63 4.62
C LEU A 68 -20.64 -0.03 4.30
N SER A 69 -20.59 1.08 3.55
CA SER A 69 -19.35 1.80 3.27
C SER A 69 -18.71 2.35 4.55
N THR A 70 -19.51 2.89 5.48
CA THR A 70 -19.02 3.37 6.79
C THR A 70 -18.48 2.23 7.66
N MET A 71 -19.19 1.10 7.72
CA MET A 71 -18.74 -0.08 8.47
C MET A 71 -17.44 -0.64 7.90
N PHE A 72 -17.33 -0.73 6.58
CA PHE A 72 -16.11 -1.18 5.91
C PHE A 72 -14.92 -0.25 6.22
N PHE A 73 -15.15 1.06 6.20
CA PHE A 73 -14.12 2.05 6.56
C PHE A 73 -13.59 1.84 7.99
N ALA A 74 -14.49 1.67 8.96
CA ALA A 74 -14.11 1.44 10.35
C ALA A 74 -13.31 0.13 10.52
N LEU A 75 -13.72 -0.94 9.82
CA LEU A 75 -13.01 -2.22 9.82
C LEU A 75 -11.62 -2.13 9.17
N ASP A 76 -11.47 -1.41 8.06
CA ASP A 76 -10.17 -1.21 7.40
C ASP A 76 -9.20 -0.42 8.30
N ILE A 77 -9.68 0.61 9.01
CA ILE A 77 -8.86 1.34 10.00
C ILE A 77 -8.37 0.41 11.10
N ARG A 78 -9.29 -0.37 11.70
CA ARG A 78 -8.94 -1.30 12.78
C ARG A 78 -7.94 -2.36 12.32
N ASN A 79 -8.16 -2.98 11.15
CA ASN A 79 -7.23 -3.96 10.61
C ASN A 79 -5.86 -3.34 10.31
N THR A 80 -5.82 -2.11 9.81
CA THR A 80 -4.55 -1.40 9.60
C THR A 80 -3.78 -1.23 10.91
N GLN A 81 -4.46 -0.91 12.02
CA GLN A 81 -3.83 -0.77 13.33
C GLN A 81 -3.27 -2.09 13.85
N LEU A 82 -4.00 -3.21 13.68
CA LEU A 82 -3.57 -4.54 14.10
C LEU A 82 -2.38 -5.06 13.29
N ILE A 83 -2.36 -4.80 11.97
CA ILE A 83 -1.22 -5.11 11.11
C ILE A 83 0.03 -4.36 11.58
N LYS A 84 -0.10 -3.04 11.85
CA LYS A 84 1.02 -2.23 12.38
C LYS A 84 1.57 -2.77 13.69
N HIS A 85 0.70 -3.20 14.61
CA HIS A 85 1.15 -3.79 15.86
C HIS A 85 1.98 -5.07 15.65
N SER A 86 1.58 -5.87 14.66
CA SER A 86 2.33 -7.08 14.27
C SER A 86 3.67 -6.74 13.62
N GLU A 87 3.69 -5.74 12.74
CA GLU A 87 4.92 -5.21 12.12
C GLU A 87 5.90 -4.70 13.20
N ASP A 88 5.42 -3.95 14.19
CA ASP A 88 6.23 -3.42 15.29
C ASP A 88 6.83 -4.55 16.14
N LEU A 89 6.06 -5.60 16.43
CA LEU A 89 6.54 -6.78 17.15
C LEU A 89 7.59 -7.55 16.34
N LEU A 90 7.33 -7.77 15.05
CA LEU A 90 8.29 -8.43 14.15
C LEU A 90 9.60 -7.64 14.05
N ARG A 91 9.54 -6.30 13.99
CA ARG A 91 10.75 -5.45 14.03
C ARG A 91 11.51 -5.58 15.34
N LYS A 92 10.83 -5.65 16.49
CA LYS A 92 11.50 -5.85 17.78
C LYS A 92 12.21 -7.21 17.84
N ILE A 93 11.54 -8.25 17.35
CA ILE A 93 12.11 -9.61 17.28
C ILE A 93 13.32 -9.61 16.34
N GLU A 94 13.19 -9.04 15.14
CA GLU A 94 14.28 -8.90 14.17
C GLU A 94 15.51 -8.19 14.75
N ASN A 95 15.30 -7.08 15.47
CA ASN A 95 16.37 -6.34 16.13
C ASN A 95 17.06 -7.12 17.27
N ASN A 96 16.33 -8.04 17.93
CA ASN A 96 16.88 -8.87 18.98
C ASN A 96 17.65 -10.08 18.42
N LEU A 97 17.19 -10.68 17.31
CA LEU A 97 17.90 -11.79 16.66
C LEU A 97 19.17 -11.31 15.93
N TYR A 98 19.12 -10.13 15.32
CA TYR A 98 20.20 -9.59 14.50
C TYR A 98 20.62 -8.22 15.05
N PRO A 99 21.47 -8.18 16.09
CA PRO A 99 21.98 -6.92 16.60
C PRO A 99 22.70 -6.16 15.49
N ALA A 100 22.49 -4.84 15.45
CA ALA A 100 22.91 -3.92 14.38
C ALA A 100 24.43 -3.88 14.08
N SER A 101 25.23 -4.61 14.86
CA SER A 101 26.67 -4.77 14.67
C SER A 101 27.05 -5.73 13.55
N GLU A 102 26.19 -6.70 13.17
CA GLU A 102 26.60 -7.81 12.31
C GLU A 102 26.24 -7.65 10.82
N TRP A 103 25.22 -6.85 10.49
CA TRP A 103 24.74 -6.67 9.11
C TRP A 103 24.76 -5.21 8.72
N LYS A 104 25.94 -4.74 8.30
CA LYS A 104 26.14 -3.41 7.71
C LYS A 104 26.64 -3.60 6.29
N GLU A 105 25.74 -3.54 5.32
CA GLU A 105 26.16 -3.35 3.94
C GLU A 105 26.28 -1.85 3.70
N SER A 106 27.46 -1.44 3.22
CA SER A 106 27.73 -0.04 2.88
C SER A 106 27.15 0.23 1.50
N ILE A 107 25.97 0.83 1.46
CA ILE A 107 25.42 1.39 0.24
C ILE A 107 25.76 2.87 0.29
N ASP A 108 26.64 3.32 -0.62
CA ASP A 108 27.03 4.74 -0.73
C ASP A 108 27.64 5.32 0.57
N GLY A 109 28.47 4.53 1.26
CA GLY A 109 29.13 4.93 2.51
C GLY A 109 28.21 4.98 3.74
N LYS A 110 26.92 4.64 3.61
CA LYS A 110 25.97 4.55 4.72
C LYS A 110 25.73 3.09 5.09
N THR A 111 25.86 2.79 6.38
CA THR A 111 25.62 1.46 6.92
C THR A 111 24.11 1.22 7.03
N VAL A 112 23.58 0.30 6.21
CA VAL A 112 22.15 -0.06 6.22
C VAL A 112 21.95 -1.38 6.97
N ARG A 113 20.93 -1.45 7.84
CA ARG A 113 20.54 -2.71 8.53
C ARG A 113 19.81 -3.63 7.55
N LEU A 114 20.25 -4.88 7.40
CA LEU A 114 19.66 -5.87 6.45
C LEU A 114 18.44 -6.65 6.97
N GLY A 115 17.72 -6.16 7.97
CA GLY A 115 16.43 -6.75 8.33
C GLY A 115 15.42 -6.63 7.18
N LEU A 116 14.56 -7.63 6.93
CA LEU A 116 13.54 -7.59 5.87
C LEU A 116 12.62 -6.37 6.03
N LEU A 117 12.16 -6.12 7.27
CA LEU A 117 11.30 -4.98 7.60
C LEU A 117 12.11 -3.70 7.77
N SER A 118 13.32 -3.80 8.33
CA SER A 118 14.24 -2.68 8.51
C SER A 118 14.73 -2.11 7.16
N ARG A 119 14.85 -2.95 6.13
CA ARG A 119 15.28 -2.59 4.78
C ARG A 119 14.28 -1.68 4.10
N GLU A 120 12.98 -1.97 4.22
CA GLU A 120 11.93 -1.13 3.65
C GLU A 120 11.94 0.28 4.26
N GLU A 121 12.18 0.39 5.57
CA GLU A 121 12.27 1.66 6.28
C GLU A 121 13.51 2.48 5.88
N VAL A 122 14.68 1.84 5.78
CA VAL A 122 15.90 2.52 5.34
C VAL A 122 15.82 2.92 3.87
N LEU A 123 15.27 2.06 3.01
CA LEU A 123 15.07 2.38 1.60
C LEU A 123 14.10 3.56 1.45
N GLY A 124 12.99 3.56 2.19
CA GLY A 124 12.03 4.66 2.19
C GLY A 124 12.63 5.99 2.64
N THR A 125 13.49 5.98 3.67
CA THR A 125 14.19 7.19 4.13
C THR A 125 15.30 7.63 3.18
N TYR A 126 16.04 6.71 2.56
CA TYR A 126 17.03 7.01 1.53
C TYR A 126 16.38 7.68 0.31
N ILE A 127 15.31 7.09 -0.23
CA ILE A 127 14.52 7.64 -1.33
C ILE A 127 14.02 9.04 -0.97
N LYS A 128 13.44 9.21 0.23
CA LYS A 128 12.92 10.51 0.70
C LYS A 128 14.01 11.59 0.78
N ASN A 129 15.23 11.21 1.16
CA ASN A 129 16.33 12.15 1.33
C ASN A 129 17.06 12.47 0.03
N ASN A 130 17.13 11.54 -0.92
CA ASN A 130 17.81 11.73 -2.20
C ASN A 130 16.90 12.40 -3.25
N ILE A 131 15.57 12.26 -3.12
CA ILE A 131 14.58 12.98 -3.94
C ILE A 131 14.20 14.30 -3.26
N LYS A 132 15.20 15.14 -2.94
CA LYS A 132 14.96 16.46 -2.34
C LYS A 132 14.81 17.59 -3.36
N GLU A 133 15.14 17.38 -4.62
CA GLU A 133 15.20 18.49 -5.59
C GLU A 133 13.90 18.82 -6.33
N ASN A 134 12.81 18.08 -6.10
CA ASN A 134 11.56 18.41 -6.76
C ASN A 134 10.36 18.17 -5.84
N LEU A 135 9.88 19.25 -5.21
CA LEU A 135 8.74 19.25 -4.29
C LEU A 135 7.50 18.55 -4.89
N PHE A 136 7.32 18.66 -6.21
CA PHE A 136 6.25 18.01 -6.96
C PHE A 136 6.37 16.48 -6.94
N TRP A 137 7.60 15.94 -7.05
CA TRP A 137 7.84 14.51 -6.90
C TRP A 137 7.78 14.05 -5.45
N ILE A 138 8.08 14.89 -4.46
CA ILE A 138 7.83 14.55 -3.04
C ILE A 138 6.32 14.41 -2.78
N TRP A 139 5.49 15.25 -3.39
CA TRP A 139 4.03 15.10 -3.33
C TRP A 139 3.55 13.86 -4.11
N ILE A 140 4.28 13.46 -5.17
CA ILE A 140 3.96 12.30 -6.00
C ILE A 140 4.54 10.95 -5.51
N ASN A 141 5.65 10.90 -4.78
CA ASN A 141 6.37 9.67 -4.38
C ASN A 141 6.17 9.27 -2.91
N VAL A 142 5.12 9.79 -2.26
CA VAL A 142 4.72 9.28 -0.94
C VAL A 142 4.00 7.92 -1.09
N ASP A 143 4.55 6.96 -1.84
CA ASP A 143 3.83 5.81 -2.39
C ASP A 143 3.28 4.85 -1.32
N ASN A 144 3.96 4.71 -0.20
CA ASN A 144 3.48 3.89 0.93
C ASN A 144 2.36 4.59 1.75
N ILE A 145 2.28 5.93 1.68
CA ILE A 145 1.16 6.70 2.25
C ILE A 145 0.04 6.80 1.22
N LYS A 146 0.34 6.95 -0.07
CA LYS A 146 -0.64 7.05 -1.15
C LYS A 146 -1.47 5.81 -1.28
N HIS A 147 -0.93 4.60 -1.15
CA HIS A 147 -1.76 3.40 -1.26
C HIS A 147 -2.70 3.23 -0.05
N LYS A 148 -2.23 3.58 1.15
CA LYS A 148 -3.05 3.55 2.38
C LYS A 148 -4.07 4.70 2.41
N LEU A 149 -3.72 5.86 1.87
CA LEU A 149 -4.57 7.04 1.78
C LEU A 149 -5.54 6.95 0.61
N SER A 150 -5.15 6.35 -0.53
CA SER A 150 -5.99 6.22 -1.71
C SER A 150 -7.16 5.30 -1.42
N ILE A 151 -6.94 4.12 -0.82
CA ILE A 151 -8.03 3.22 -0.43
C ILE A 151 -9.00 3.93 0.53
N ARG A 152 -8.47 4.63 1.53
CA ARG A 152 -9.31 5.36 2.50
C ARG A 152 -10.10 6.50 1.85
N LEU A 153 -9.47 7.23 0.94
CA LEU A 153 -10.10 8.33 0.23
C LEU A 153 -11.15 7.83 -0.77
N ILE A 154 -10.90 6.71 -1.45
CA ILE A 154 -11.89 6.00 -2.28
C ILE A 154 -13.12 5.65 -1.45
N VAL A 155 -12.93 5.07 -0.25
CA VAL A 155 -14.04 4.69 0.64
C VAL A 155 -14.77 5.93 1.19
N ILE A 156 -14.06 7.00 1.52
CA ILE A 156 -14.69 8.27 1.96
C ILE A 156 -15.50 8.88 0.82
N VAL A 157 -14.94 8.93 -0.39
CA VAL A 157 -15.63 9.45 -1.57
C VAL A 157 -16.86 8.60 -1.91
N SER A 158 -16.77 7.27 -1.85
CA SER A 158 -17.94 6.41 -2.05
C SER A 158 -18.99 6.63 -0.96
N MET A 159 -18.57 6.74 0.29
CA MET A 159 -19.47 7.03 1.42
C MET A 159 -20.20 8.36 1.19
N LEU A 160 -19.46 9.44 0.88
CA LEU A 160 -20.04 10.74 0.58
C LEU A 160 -20.97 10.68 -0.64
N ALA A 161 -20.61 9.96 -1.70
CA ALA A 161 -21.45 9.79 -2.87
C ALA A 161 -22.79 9.10 -2.53
N PHE A 162 -22.77 8.03 -1.73
CA PHE A 162 -24.01 7.36 -1.29
C PHE A 162 -24.89 8.29 -0.45
N TRP A 163 -24.31 8.99 0.52
CA TRP A 163 -25.07 9.90 1.39
C TRP A 163 -25.61 11.11 0.64
N VAL A 164 -24.81 11.75 -0.21
CA VAL A 164 -25.25 12.89 -1.03
C VAL A 164 -26.36 12.47 -1.99
N THR A 165 -26.23 11.32 -2.65
CA THR A 165 -27.27 10.81 -3.55
C THR A 165 -28.56 10.52 -2.79
N ALA A 166 -28.48 9.93 -1.60
CA ALA A 166 -29.64 9.67 -0.75
C ALA A 166 -30.35 10.98 -0.35
N ILE A 167 -29.60 12.00 0.08
CA ILE A 167 -30.14 13.32 0.46
C ILE A 167 -30.80 13.99 -0.76
N VAL A 168 -30.11 14.00 -1.91
CA VAL A 168 -30.61 14.62 -3.14
C VAL A 168 -31.94 13.99 -3.60
N MET A 169 -32.10 12.68 -3.47
CA MET A 169 -33.35 12.00 -3.82
C MET A 169 -34.54 12.45 -2.98
N THR A 170 -34.33 12.91 -1.74
CA THR A 170 -35.43 13.46 -0.92
C THR A 170 -35.87 14.86 -1.39
N CYS A 171 -35.04 15.57 -2.17
CA CYS A 171 -35.31 16.94 -2.62
C CYS A 171 -36.07 17.03 -3.97
N GLY A 172 -36.35 15.91 -4.65
CA GLY A 172 -37.26 15.85 -5.81
C GLY A 172 -36.84 16.58 -7.10
N LYS A 173 -35.58 17.06 -7.21
CA LYS A 173 -35.11 17.81 -8.40
C LYS A 173 -34.37 16.89 -9.39
N PRO A 174 -34.89 16.67 -10.62
CA PRO A 174 -34.30 15.74 -11.59
C PRO A 174 -32.93 16.16 -12.14
N LEU A 175 -32.60 17.46 -12.13
CA LEU A 175 -31.29 17.95 -12.59
C LEU A 175 -30.14 17.47 -11.70
N TRP A 176 -30.38 17.37 -10.39
CA TRP A 176 -29.36 16.93 -9.42
C TRP A 176 -29.05 15.44 -9.52
N PHE A 177 -29.94 14.63 -10.08
CA PHE A 177 -29.71 13.21 -10.32
C PHE A 177 -28.57 12.98 -11.31
N TRP A 178 -28.60 13.66 -12.47
CA TRP A 178 -27.58 13.53 -13.51
C TRP A 178 -26.22 14.06 -13.05
N VAL A 179 -26.19 15.15 -12.28
CA VAL A 179 -24.96 15.68 -11.69
C VAL A 179 -24.31 14.66 -10.76
N ASN A 180 -25.09 13.95 -9.93
CA ASN A 180 -24.56 12.90 -9.04
C ASN A 180 -24.04 11.69 -9.81
N ILE A 181 -24.72 11.26 -10.89
CA ILE A 181 -24.23 10.16 -11.74
C ILE A 181 -22.88 10.51 -12.36
N VAL A 182 -22.73 11.73 -12.91
CA VAL A 182 -21.47 12.16 -13.53
C VAL A 182 -20.35 12.24 -12.49
N LEU A 183 -20.63 12.81 -11.30
CA LEU A 183 -19.68 12.85 -10.18
C LEU A 183 -19.27 11.43 -9.72
N PHE A 184 -20.22 10.51 -9.66
CA PHE A 184 -19.97 9.11 -9.30
C PHE A 184 -19.11 8.40 -10.35
N LEU A 185 -19.36 8.62 -11.65
CA LEU A 185 -18.57 8.04 -12.73
C LEU A 185 -17.15 8.61 -12.75
N ILE A 186 -16.97 9.92 -12.55
CA ILE A 186 -15.65 10.53 -12.47
C ILE A 186 -14.89 10.01 -11.26
N CYS A 187 -15.54 9.93 -10.09
CA CYS A 187 -14.92 9.39 -8.89
C CYS A 187 -14.54 7.93 -9.08
N SER A 188 -15.45 7.08 -9.56
CA SER A 188 -15.20 5.64 -9.75
C SER A 188 -14.15 5.35 -10.83
N GLY A 189 -14.10 6.13 -11.92
CA GLY A 189 -13.02 6.03 -12.91
C GLY A 189 -11.65 6.34 -12.30
N TRP A 190 -11.58 7.38 -11.45
CA TRP A 190 -10.34 7.71 -10.75
C TRP A 190 -9.97 6.67 -9.68
N THR A 191 -10.95 6.08 -8.99
CA THR A 191 -10.70 5.02 -8.00
C THR A 191 -10.16 3.75 -8.64
N ILE A 192 -10.70 3.32 -9.78
CA ILE A 192 -10.21 2.17 -10.56
C ILE A 192 -8.78 2.42 -11.04
N TRP A 193 -8.49 3.61 -11.55
CA TRP A 193 -7.14 3.98 -11.98
C TRP A 193 -6.12 3.98 -10.83
N ALA A 194 -6.52 4.51 -9.67
CA ALA A 194 -5.70 4.50 -8.46
C ALA A 194 -5.47 3.06 -7.95
N MET A 195 -6.44 2.17 -8.11
CA MET A 195 -6.35 0.77 -7.71
C MET A 195 -5.46 -0.07 -8.64
N LEU A 196 -5.28 0.35 -9.90
CA LEU A 196 -4.37 -0.25 -10.87
C LEU A 196 -2.94 0.34 -10.82
N SER A 197 -2.71 1.45 -10.11
CA SER A 197 -1.37 1.99 -9.83
C SER A 197 -0.38 0.99 -9.20
N PRO A 198 -0.76 0.23 -8.16
CA PRO A 198 0.18 -0.60 -7.39
C PRO A 198 0.82 -1.72 -8.22
N ALA A 199 0.06 -2.28 -9.17
CA ALA A 199 0.58 -3.28 -10.11
C ALA A 199 1.63 -2.68 -11.05
N ARG A 200 1.52 -1.38 -11.37
CA ARG A 200 2.55 -0.66 -12.15
C ARG A 200 3.76 -0.32 -11.29
N ASP A 201 3.54 -0.02 -10.01
CA ASP A 201 4.61 0.33 -9.08
C ASP A 201 5.47 -0.89 -8.71
N LEU A 202 4.86 -2.07 -8.50
CA LEU A 202 5.62 -3.32 -8.29
C LEU A 202 6.56 -3.64 -9.47
N LYS A 203 6.08 -3.43 -10.70
CA LYS A 203 6.90 -3.64 -11.91
C LYS A 203 8.07 -2.66 -11.96
N ARG A 204 7.84 -1.37 -11.65
CA ARG A 204 8.89 -0.36 -11.58
C ARG A 204 9.89 -0.65 -10.48
N GLU A 205 9.43 -1.11 -9.31
CA GLU A 205 10.30 -1.52 -8.21
C GLU A 205 11.16 -2.71 -8.62
N GLN A 206 10.60 -3.74 -9.26
CA GLN A 206 11.37 -4.87 -9.78
C GLN A 206 12.41 -4.44 -10.83
N GLU A 207 12.05 -3.54 -11.74
CA GLU A 207 12.97 -2.98 -12.74
C GLU A 207 14.08 -2.14 -12.07
N ALA A 208 13.74 -1.30 -11.10
CA ALA A 208 14.70 -0.50 -10.34
C ALA A 208 15.66 -1.37 -9.52
N TRP A 209 15.15 -2.44 -8.90
CA TRP A 209 15.95 -3.44 -8.20
C TRP A 209 16.90 -4.17 -9.14
N GLY A 210 16.39 -4.63 -10.30
CA GLY A 210 17.23 -5.28 -11.31
C GLY A 210 18.38 -4.39 -11.75
N LYS A 211 18.10 -3.11 -12.00
CA LYS A 211 19.13 -2.12 -12.36
C LYS A 211 20.15 -1.88 -11.23
N ALA A 212 19.68 -1.70 -9.99
CA ALA A 212 20.57 -1.48 -8.85
C ALA A 212 21.51 -2.67 -8.58
N VAL A 213 21.03 -3.90 -8.78
CA VAL A 213 21.86 -5.11 -8.67
C VAL A 213 22.92 -5.14 -9.78
N GLN A 214 22.53 -4.84 -11.02
CA GLN A 214 23.47 -4.76 -12.15
C GLN A 214 24.55 -3.69 -11.93
N ASP A 215 24.16 -2.51 -11.46
CA ASP A 215 25.09 -1.41 -11.18
C ASP A 215 26.06 -1.78 -10.05
N ALA A 216 25.59 -2.47 -9.01
CA ALA A 216 26.43 -2.95 -7.92
C ALA A 216 27.40 -4.06 -8.36
N GLU A 217 26.98 -4.96 -9.25
CA GLU A 217 27.86 -5.98 -9.85
C GLU A 217 28.93 -5.36 -10.75
N ALA A 218 28.56 -4.37 -11.55
CA ALA A 218 29.50 -3.60 -12.38
C ALA A 218 30.55 -2.87 -11.51
N ALA A 219 30.12 -2.24 -10.42
CA ALA A 219 31.04 -1.60 -9.48
C ALA A 219 32.01 -2.60 -8.84
N LYS A 220 31.52 -3.78 -8.41
CA LYS A 220 32.38 -4.87 -7.88
C LYS A 220 33.38 -5.40 -8.90
N PHE A 221 33.03 -5.38 -10.19
CA PHE A 221 33.93 -5.79 -11.25
C PHE A 221 35.07 -4.78 -11.45
N GLU A 222 34.75 -3.49 -11.49
CA GLU A 222 35.77 -2.43 -11.60
C GLU A 222 36.70 -2.41 -10.38
N THR A 223 36.20 -2.60 -9.15
CA THR A 223 37.07 -2.68 -7.97
C THR A 223 38.05 -3.85 -8.06
N ARG A 224 37.59 -5.06 -8.41
CA ARG A 224 38.48 -6.23 -8.60
C ARG A 224 39.54 -6.01 -9.68
N LYS A 225 39.17 -5.30 -10.75
CA LYS A 225 40.09 -4.94 -11.84
C LYS A 225 41.18 -3.99 -11.34
N THR A 226 40.82 -2.98 -10.55
CA THR A 226 41.79 -2.07 -9.93
C THR A 226 42.70 -2.77 -8.92
N GLU A 227 42.17 -3.67 -8.08
CA GLU A 227 42.96 -4.47 -7.13
C GLU A 227 43.96 -5.38 -7.85
N SER A 228 43.53 -6.03 -8.94
CA SER A 228 44.41 -6.89 -9.76
C SER A 228 45.52 -6.09 -10.44
N ALA A 229 45.22 -4.87 -10.91
CA ALA A 229 46.22 -3.97 -11.51
C ALA A 229 47.24 -3.49 -10.47
N MET A 230 46.79 -3.12 -9.27
CA MET A 230 47.67 -2.75 -8.16
C MET A 230 48.56 -3.92 -7.72
N ALA A 231 48.01 -5.13 -7.58
CA ALA A 231 48.78 -6.32 -7.23
C ALA A 231 49.88 -6.62 -8.26
N LYS A 232 49.57 -6.48 -9.56
CA LYS A 232 50.56 -6.68 -10.64
C LYS A 232 51.68 -5.62 -10.60
N ALA A 233 51.33 -4.35 -10.36
CA ALA A 233 52.31 -3.27 -10.23
C ALA A 233 53.25 -3.48 -9.04
N THR A 234 52.75 -3.99 -7.91
CA THR A 234 53.57 -4.33 -6.74
C THR A 234 54.58 -5.43 -7.04
N VAL A 235 54.16 -6.52 -7.71
CA VAL A 235 55.06 -7.62 -8.10
C VAL A 235 56.14 -7.14 -9.08
N GLU A 236 55.80 -6.27 -10.04
CA GLU A 236 56.77 -5.69 -10.97
C GLU A 236 57.78 -4.74 -10.28
N ALA A 237 57.38 -4.09 -9.18
CA ALA A 237 58.26 -3.22 -8.40
C ALA A 237 59.24 -4.01 -7.50
N GLU A 238 58.82 -5.14 -6.93
CA GLU A 238 59.69 -6.00 -6.10
C GLU A 238 60.69 -6.82 -6.91
N GLY A 239 60.44 -7.03 -8.21
CA GLY A 239 61.33 -7.77 -9.12
C GLY A 239 62.45 -6.94 -9.76
N ARG A 240 62.59 -5.66 -9.45
CA ARG A 240 63.65 -4.75 -9.95
C ARG A 240 64.62 -4.37 -8.84
#